data_AF-S4XIR0-F1
#
_entry.id   AF-S4XIR0-F1
#
_cell.length_a   1.000
_cell.length_b   1.000
_cell.length_c   1.000
_cell.angle_alpha   90.00
_cell.angle_beta   90.00
_cell.angle_gamma   90.00
#
_symmetry.space_group_name_H-M   'P 1'
#
loop_
_entity.id
_entity.type
_entity.pdbx_description
1 polymer ?
#
loop_
_entity_poly.entity_id
_entity_poly.type
_entity_poly.pdbx_seq_one_letter_code
_entity_poly.pdbx_strand_id
1 'polypeptide(L)'
;MTPRPSVRFSRAPVQLECETCGASLRVEADQRTAACPYCASPSVVERPPSNDRPSPHFVLGFAMARESAQGAVAAWLGKRSLFVQSSVKRGTIDAIRGVYTPAYLYSAMAQTRYAAQIGENYQETETYTTTDDKGNTVTRTRVVTRTEHRHLEGQRATYVMDVLVVASRAVQNAELEALEPFDLRTMRRYTPAVLSGWVAEEPTLTQAECYALARREALEKIGRDLQGFMPGDSHHGLTHETRLDQETLELIYVPLWVLAIRHDPRKPPFRVLINGQTGAIHGKAPLSWVKIALAVLLAILLLAAPFVLAAARDRDPAERRGVARPPAPAAAPAPAERARPGGSRPTPTGGAR
;
A
#
# COMPACT_ATOMS: atom_id res chain seq x y z
N MET A 1 -6.32 -19.89 -9.62
CA MET A 1 -6.01 -18.59 -10.25
C MET A 1 -6.44 -18.67 -11.68
N THR A 2 -7.64 -18.17 -11.98
CA THR A 2 -8.12 -17.99 -13.35
C THR A 2 -7.19 -17.03 -14.08
N PRO A 3 -6.75 -17.32 -15.32
CA PRO A 3 -6.07 -16.32 -16.13
C PRO A 3 -7.01 -15.13 -16.29
N ARG A 4 -6.56 -13.93 -15.92
CA ARG A 4 -7.31 -12.70 -16.18
C ARG A 4 -7.59 -12.61 -17.69
N PRO A 5 -8.79 -12.17 -18.10
CA PRO A 5 -9.14 -12.07 -19.51
C PRO A 5 -8.15 -11.15 -20.22
N SER A 6 -7.84 -11.49 -21.48
CA SER A 6 -7.03 -10.68 -22.38
C SER A 6 -7.58 -9.26 -22.43
N VAL A 7 -6.74 -8.30 -22.07
CA VAL A 7 -7.05 -6.87 -22.16
C VAL A 7 -7.44 -6.58 -23.61
N ARG A 8 -8.73 -6.27 -23.84
CA ARG A 8 -9.20 -5.80 -25.15
C ARG A 8 -8.78 -4.34 -25.28
N PHE A 9 -7.76 -4.07 -26.07
CA PHE A 9 -7.47 -2.72 -26.52
C PHE A 9 -8.42 -2.36 -27.66
N SER A 10 -9.12 -1.24 -27.53
CA SER A 10 -9.89 -0.61 -28.62
C SER A 10 -9.00 0.18 -29.59
N ARG A 11 -7.67 0.01 -29.53
CA ARG A 11 -6.70 0.74 -30.33
C ARG A 11 -5.94 -0.23 -31.23
N ALA A 12 -5.98 0.03 -32.53
CA ALA A 12 -5.33 -0.81 -33.52
C ALA A 12 -3.79 -0.70 -33.44
N PRO A 13 -3.06 -1.81 -33.65
CA PRO A 13 -1.62 -1.75 -33.86
C PRO A 13 -1.29 -0.94 -35.11
N VAL A 14 -0.08 -0.39 -35.17
CA VAL A 14 0.42 0.35 -36.33
C VAL A 14 1.50 -0.48 -37.02
N GLN A 15 1.50 -0.44 -38.35
CA GLN A 15 2.56 -1.03 -39.16
C GLN A 15 3.51 0.07 -39.61
N LEU A 16 4.82 -0.13 -39.43
CA LEU A 16 5.86 0.78 -39.87
C LEU A 16 6.98 0.02 -40.58
N GLU A 17 7.69 0.68 -41.48
CA GLU A 17 8.84 0.11 -42.18
C GLU A 17 10.13 0.57 -41.50
N CYS A 18 11.08 -0.35 -41.30
CA CYS A 18 12.38 0.00 -40.78
C CYS A 18 13.16 0.79 -41.82
N GLU A 19 13.52 2.03 -41.48
CA GLU A 19 14.30 2.92 -42.35
C GLU A 19 15.70 2.37 -42.67
N THR A 20 16.23 1.45 -41.86
CA THR A 20 17.57 0.87 -42.05
C THR A 20 17.59 -0.38 -42.93
N CYS A 21 16.64 -1.31 -42.76
CA CYS A 21 16.66 -2.59 -43.46
C CYS A 21 15.40 -2.92 -44.27
N GLY A 22 14.38 -2.06 -44.25
CA GLY A 22 13.12 -2.26 -44.99
C GLY A 22 12.17 -3.30 -44.39
N ALA A 23 12.50 -3.91 -43.25
CA ALA A 23 11.60 -4.86 -42.60
C ALA A 23 10.30 -4.16 -42.15
N SER A 24 9.16 -4.84 -42.32
CA SER A 24 7.88 -4.36 -41.80
C SER A 24 7.71 -4.76 -40.33
N LEU A 25 7.48 -3.77 -39.47
CA LEU A 25 7.27 -3.94 -38.03
C LEU A 25 5.82 -3.67 -37.69
N ARG A 26 5.23 -4.56 -36.89
CA ARG A 26 3.97 -4.33 -36.20
C ARG A 26 4.25 -3.82 -34.79
N VAL A 27 3.73 -2.65 -34.46
CA VAL A 27 3.87 -2.03 -33.14
C VAL A 27 2.51 -1.94 -32.46
N GLU A 28 2.42 -2.49 -31.26
CA GLU A 28 1.19 -2.50 -30.48
C GLU A 28 0.81 -1.09 -30.00
N ALA A 29 -0.48 -0.87 -29.74
CA ALA A 29 -1.03 0.46 -29.48
C ALA A 29 -0.56 1.09 -28.15
N ASP A 30 -0.09 0.27 -27.22
CA ASP A 30 0.46 0.66 -25.92
C ASP A 30 1.98 0.89 -25.97
N GLN A 31 2.62 0.72 -27.14
CA GLN A 31 4.05 0.95 -27.33
C GLN A 31 4.30 2.21 -28.14
N ARG A 32 5.18 3.09 -27.65
CA ARG A 32 5.65 4.29 -28.36
C ARG A 32 6.96 4.06 -29.09
N THR A 33 7.73 3.05 -28.69
CA THR A 33 9.00 2.68 -29.31
C THR A 33 8.98 1.23 -29.75
N ALA A 34 9.67 0.93 -30.84
CA ALA A 34 9.94 -0.44 -31.28
C ALA A 34 11.42 -0.59 -31.65
N ALA A 35 11.92 -1.82 -31.56
CA ALA A 35 13.24 -2.17 -32.07
C ALA A 35 13.09 -3.21 -33.17
N CYS A 36 13.79 -3.00 -34.30
CA CYS A 36 13.73 -3.93 -35.41
C CYS A 36 14.33 -5.30 -35.02
N PRO A 37 13.60 -6.41 -35.21
CA PRO A 37 14.14 -7.74 -34.87
C PRO A 37 15.26 -8.19 -35.81
N TYR A 38 15.41 -7.56 -36.98
CA TYR A 38 16.42 -7.93 -37.98
C TYR A 38 17.73 -7.16 -37.83
N CYS A 39 17.67 -5.85 -37.59
CA CYS A 39 18.87 -4.99 -37.54
C CYS A 39 19.04 -4.24 -36.22
N ALA A 40 18.15 -4.44 -35.24
CA ALA A 40 18.13 -3.75 -33.96
C ALA A 40 17.98 -2.21 -34.03
N SER A 41 17.70 -1.64 -35.21
CA SER A 41 17.43 -0.19 -35.32
C SER A 41 16.21 0.20 -34.47
N PRO A 42 16.32 1.23 -33.63
CA PRO A 42 15.18 1.76 -32.89
C PRO A 42 14.26 2.57 -33.81
N SER A 43 12.97 2.60 -33.46
CA SER A 43 11.97 3.44 -34.13
C SER A 43 11.02 4.01 -33.08
N VAL A 44 10.66 5.28 -33.22
CA VAL A 44 9.69 5.95 -32.35
C VAL A 44 8.42 6.17 -33.16
N VAL A 45 7.30 5.64 -32.65
CA VAL A 45 6.01 5.70 -33.32
C VAL A 45 5.35 7.03 -33.00
N GLU A 46 5.24 7.88 -34.00
CA GLU A 46 4.43 9.09 -33.92
C GLU A 46 2.98 8.76 -34.25
N ARG A 47 2.08 9.24 -33.39
CA ARG A 47 0.64 9.07 -33.57
C ARG A 47 -0.04 10.42 -33.37
N PRO A 48 -1.14 10.69 -34.08
CA PRO A 48 -1.94 11.88 -33.80
C PRO A 48 -2.35 11.92 -32.33
N PRO A 49 -2.24 13.08 -31.67
CA PRO A 49 -2.67 13.24 -30.30
C PRO A 49 -4.18 13.03 -30.18
N SER A 50 -4.60 12.49 -29.05
CA SER A 50 -6.01 12.37 -28.66
C SER A 50 -6.17 12.75 -27.19
N ASN A 51 -7.40 12.90 -26.70
CA ASN A 51 -7.64 13.27 -25.30
C ASN A 51 -6.95 12.31 -24.31
N ASP A 52 -6.99 11.00 -24.59
CA ASP A 52 -6.38 9.97 -23.76
C ASP A 52 -4.92 9.65 -24.13
N ARG A 53 -4.35 10.37 -25.10
CA ARG A 53 -2.95 10.27 -25.52
C ARG A 53 -2.51 11.63 -26.06
N PRO A 54 -2.39 12.65 -25.19
CA PRO A 54 -1.86 13.94 -25.61
C PRO A 54 -0.38 13.80 -25.96
N SER A 55 0.16 14.79 -26.67
CA SER A 55 1.61 14.85 -26.90
C SER A 55 2.33 15.05 -25.56
N PRO A 56 3.39 14.27 -25.27
CA PRO A 56 4.19 14.48 -24.06
C PRO A 56 4.87 15.85 -24.11
N HIS A 57 4.90 16.56 -22.98
CA HIS A 57 5.57 17.86 -22.87
C HIS A 57 7.01 17.71 -22.37
N PHE A 58 7.22 16.84 -21.39
CA PHE A 58 8.50 16.68 -20.71
C PHE A 58 8.91 15.22 -20.54
N VAL A 59 10.20 15.03 -20.27
CA VAL A 59 10.81 13.73 -19.99
C VAL A 59 11.90 13.90 -18.94
N LEU A 60 11.96 12.97 -18.00
CA LEU A 60 13.05 12.84 -17.03
C LEU A 60 14.11 11.89 -17.58
N GLY A 61 15.39 12.24 -17.50
CA GLY A 61 16.47 11.38 -17.97
C GLY A 61 16.81 10.27 -16.97
N PHE A 62 17.26 9.11 -17.47
CA PHE A 62 17.97 8.14 -16.62
C PHE A 62 19.28 8.77 -16.11
N ALA A 63 19.47 8.78 -14.78
CA ALA A 63 20.76 9.13 -14.17
C ALA A 63 21.53 7.87 -13.73
N MET A 64 20.82 6.75 -13.54
CA MET A 64 21.39 5.46 -13.17
C MET A 64 21.63 4.56 -14.38
N ALA A 65 22.85 4.06 -14.52
CA ALA A 65 23.21 3.07 -15.53
C ALA A 65 22.62 1.68 -15.24
N ARG A 66 22.55 0.84 -16.28
CA ARG A 66 21.97 -0.51 -16.21
C ARG A 66 22.69 -1.40 -15.20
N GLU A 67 24.01 -1.34 -15.17
CA GLU A 67 24.88 -2.14 -14.30
C GLU A 67 24.67 -1.77 -12.83
N SER A 68 24.51 -0.46 -12.55
CA SER A 68 24.18 0.05 -11.22
C SER A 68 22.81 -0.45 -10.74
N ALA A 69 21.80 -0.47 -11.63
CA ALA A 69 20.48 -1.00 -11.30
C ALA A 69 20.53 -2.52 -10.99
N GLN A 70 21.31 -3.30 -11.73
CA GLN A 70 21.52 -4.72 -11.44
C GLN A 70 22.17 -4.93 -10.06
N GLY A 71 23.23 -4.18 -9.76
CA GLY A 71 23.90 -4.23 -8.46
C GLY A 71 22.98 -3.81 -7.31
N ALA A 72 22.16 -2.79 -7.51
CA ALA A 72 21.20 -2.30 -6.52
C ALA A 72 20.14 -3.36 -6.19
N VAL A 73 19.60 -4.07 -7.19
CA VAL A 73 18.67 -5.19 -6.95
C VAL A 73 19.35 -6.34 -6.22
N ALA A 74 20.57 -6.72 -6.60
CA ALA A 74 21.29 -7.80 -5.92
C ALA A 74 21.50 -7.47 -4.43
N ALA A 75 21.92 -6.25 -4.10
CA ALA A 75 22.06 -5.79 -2.73
C ALA A 75 20.71 -5.78 -1.98
N TRP A 76 19.64 -5.34 -2.64
CA TRP A 76 18.30 -5.31 -2.08
C TRP A 76 17.73 -6.70 -1.79
N LEU A 77 17.95 -7.67 -2.68
CA LEU A 77 17.56 -9.07 -2.47
C LEU A 77 18.32 -9.68 -1.28
N GLY A 78 19.60 -9.36 -1.11
CA GLY A 78 20.42 -9.82 0.01
C GLY A 78 19.91 -9.39 1.38
N LYS A 79 19.37 -8.17 1.49
CA LYS A 79 18.88 -7.55 2.73
C LYS A 79 17.44 -7.95 3.13
N ARG A 80 16.77 -8.81 2.36
CA ARG A 80 15.36 -9.12 2.62
C ARG A 80 15.11 -9.92 3.92
N SER A 81 13.96 -9.61 4.53
CA SER A 81 13.44 -10.16 5.77
C SER A 81 13.46 -11.69 5.81
N LEU A 82 13.59 -12.24 7.03
CA LEU A 82 13.56 -13.67 7.30
C LEU A 82 12.32 -14.36 6.70
N PHE A 83 11.19 -13.66 6.57
CA PHE A 83 9.93 -14.18 6.04
C PHE A 83 9.88 -14.37 4.53
N VAL A 84 10.87 -13.88 3.78
CA VAL A 84 10.96 -14.09 2.32
C VAL A 84 11.43 -15.52 2.01
N GLN A 85 10.99 -16.10 0.89
CA GLN A 85 11.49 -17.40 0.43
C GLN A 85 13.02 -17.39 0.30
N SER A 86 13.69 -18.43 0.81
CA SER A 86 15.16 -18.50 0.80
C SER A 86 15.74 -18.50 -0.61
N SER A 87 14.98 -19.01 -1.59
CA SER A 87 15.35 -19.02 -3.00
C SER A 87 15.43 -17.62 -3.62
N VAL A 88 14.72 -16.62 -3.07
CA VAL A 88 14.77 -15.23 -3.57
C VAL A 88 16.15 -14.62 -3.43
N LYS A 89 16.90 -14.97 -2.37
CA LYS A 89 18.29 -14.51 -2.18
C LYS A 89 19.25 -15.07 -3.22
N ARG A 90 18.86 -16.16 -3.90
CA ARG A 90 19.62 -16.81 -4.98
C ARG A 90 18.96 -16.61 -6.33
N GLY A 91 17.98 -15.70 -6.42
CA GLY A 91 17.26 -15.46 -7.66
C GLY A 91 18.18 -14.88 -8.73
N THR A 92 17.93 -15.24 -9.99
CA THR A 92 18.62 -14.71 -11.15
C THR A 92 17.81 -13.58 -11.78
N ILE A 93 18.51 -12.61 -12.37
CA ILE A 93 17.89 -11.56 -13.18
C ILE A 93 17.71 -12.13 -14.58
N ASP A 94 16.47 -12.46 -14.95
CA ASP A 94 16.16 -12.96 -16.30
C ASP A 94 16.24 -11.84 -17.33
N ALA A 95 15.74 -10.66 -16.96
CA ALA A 95 15.70 -9.49 -17.81
C ALA A 95 15.79 -8.22 -16.99
N ILE A 96 16.46 -7.22 -17.54
CA ILE A 96 16.43 -5.83 -17.09
C ILE A 96 16.19 -4.95 -18.31
N ARG A 97 15.22 -4.05 -18.22
CA ARG A 97 14.85 -3.10 -19.27
C ARG A 97 14.71 -1.72 -18.67
N GLY A 98 15.21 -0.71 -19.36
CA GLY A 98 14.86 0.67 -19.06
C GLY A 98 13.57 1.00 -19.80
N VAL A 99 12.58 1.47 -19.05
CA VAL A 99 11.25 1.78 -19.54
C VAL A 99 10.94 3.23 -19.20
N TYR A 100 10.58 4.00 -20.23
CA TYR A 100 9.92 5.28 -20.09
C TYR A 100 8.43 5.05 -19.89
N THR A 101 8.01 5.19 -18.63
CA THR A 101 6.61 5.01 -18.22
C THR A 101 5.90 6.36 -18.29
N PRO A 102 4.74 6.45 -18.96
CA PRO A 102 3.97 7.68 -19.02
C PRO A 102 3.35 7.97 -17.66
N ALA A 103 3.46 9.21 -17.23
CA ALA A 103 2.87 9.74 -16.01
C ALA A 103 2.33 11.14 -16.27
N TYR A 104 1.33 11.55 -15.51
CA TYR A 104 0.85 12.92 -15.53
C TYR A 104 1.40 13.67 -14.32
N LEU A 105 2.00 14.83 -14.60
CA LEU A 105 2.32 15.82 -13.60
C LEU A 105 1.10 16.73 -13.42
N TYR A 106 0.49 16.66 -12.24
CA TYR A 106 -0.68 17.43 -11.88
C TYR A 106 -0.29 18.63 -11.02
N SER A 107 -0.88 19.78 -11.32
CA SER A 107 -0.82 20.95 -10.45
C SER A 107 -2.16 21.67 -10.39
N ALA A 108 -2.41 22.34 -9.27
CA ALA A 108 -3.65 23.07 -9.04
C ALA A 108 -3.43 24.18 -8.00
N MET A 109 -4.33 25.17 -7.99
CA MET A 109 -4.48 26.09 -6.87
C MET A 109 -5.56 25.53 -5.92
N ALA A 110 -5.22 25.33 -4.66
CA ALA A 110 -6.14 24.87 -3.64
C ALA A 110 -6.58 26.01 -2.73
N GLN A 111 -7.89 26.12 -2.51
CA GLN A 111 -8.50 26.98 -1.52
C GLN A 111 -9.12 26.11 -0.44
N THR A 112 -8.55 26.15 0.76
CA THR A 112 -8.96 25.32 1.88
C THR A 112 -9.55 26.17 2.98
N ARG A 113 -10.72 25.78 3.50
CA ARG A 113 -11.25 26.23 4.79
C ARG A 113 -11.00 25.14 5.81
N TYR A 114 -10.51 25.49 6.99
CA TYR A 114 -10.21 24.52 8.04
C TYR A 114 -10.64 25.00 9.42
N ALA A 115 -10.90 24.04 10.30
CA ALA A 115 -11.19 24.26 11.71
C ALA A 115 -10.52 23.17 12.55
N ALA A 116 -10.00 23.54 13.73
CA ALA A 116 -9.36 22.63 14.66
C ALA A 116 -9.43 23.14 16.11
N GLN A 117 -9.05 22.28 17.05
CA GLN A 117 -8.71 22.68 18.41
C GLN A 117 -7.19 22.59 18.57
N ILE A 118 -6.56 23.68 19.00
CA ILE A 118 -5.13 23.81 19.22
C ILE A 118 -4.85 23.70 20.71
N GLY A 119 -3.89 22.86 21.09
CA GLY A 119 -3.40 22.71 22.46
C GLY A 119 -2.06 23.41 22.64
N GLU A 120 -2.00 24.36 23.56
CA GLU A 120 -0.76 25.04 23.98
C GLU A 120 -0.38 24.57 25.40
N ASN A 121 0.85 24.09 25.54
CA ASN A 121 1.36 23.60 26.81
C ASN A 121 1.91 24.76 27.64
N TYR A 122 1.53 24.79 28.91
CA TYR A 122 2.11 25.68 29.90
C TYR A 122 2.48 24.91 31.16
N GLN A 123 3.47 25.43 31.88
CA GLN A 123 3.91 24.86 33.14
C GLN A 123 3.24 25.58 34.30
N GLU A 124 2.69 24.82 35.22
CA GLU A 124 2.09 25.32 36.45
C GLU A 124 2.71 24.58 37.65
N THR A 125 2.87 25.30 38.77
CA THR A 125 3.32 24.68 40.02
C THR A 125 2.12 24.17 40.79
N GLU A 126 1.97 22.85 40.88
CA GLU A 126 0.90 22.19 41.64
C GLU A 126 1.41 21.84 43.05
N THR A 127 0.67 22.32 44.04
CA THR A 127 0.92 22.00 45.45
C THR A 127 0.11 20.77 45.84
N TYR A 128 0.75 19.74 46.38
CA TYR A 128 0.10 18.51 46.85
C TYR A 128 0.59 18.11 48.24
N THR A 129 -0.30 17.50 49.00
CA THR A 129 0.01 16.94 50.33
C THR A 129 0.41 15.47 50.19
N THR A 130 1.49 15.08 50.86
CA THR A 130 1.99 13.71 50.89
C THR A 130 2.49 13.38 52.28
N THR A 131 2.61 12.10 52.61
CA THR A 131 3.12 11.67 53.92
C THR A 131 4.62 11.41 53.81
N ASP A 132 5.41 11.95 54.73
CA ASP A 132 6.83 11.65 54.80
C ASP A 132 7.10 10.25 55.38
N ASP A 133 8.36 9.79 55.31
CA ASP A 133 8.77 8.48 55.84
C ASP A 133 8.57 8.34 57.37
N LYS A 134 8.18 9.43 58.05
CA LYS A 134 7.91 9.50 59.50
C LYS A 134 6.41 9.59 59.81
N GLY A 135 5.54 9.50 58.80
CA GLY A 135 4.08 9.53 59.00
C GLY A 135 3.46 10.92 59.09
N ASN A 136 4.24 12.00 58.88
CA ASN A 136 3.72 13.36 58.94
C ASN A 136 3.19 13.82 57.59
N THR A 137 2.08 14.55 57.58
CA THR A 137 1.56 15.19 56.37
C THR A 137 2.42 16.39 56.02
N VAL A 138 3.12 16.34 54.89
CA VAL A 138 3.99 17.40 54.36
C VAL A 138 3.44 17.93 53.03
N THR A 139 3.52 19.25 52.84
CA THR A 139 3.13 19.90 51.59
C THR A 139 4.35 19.99 50.67
N ARG A 140 4.22 19.53 49.43
CA ARG A 140 5.27 19.60 48.40
C ARG A 140 4.73 20.23 47.12
N THR A 141 5.62 20.83 46.34
CA THR A 141 5.30 21.40 45.03
C THR A 141 5.95 20.56 43.93
N ARG A 142 5.24 20.38 42.82
CA ARG A 142 5.80 19.81 41.60
C ARG A 142 5.41 20.66 40.39
N VAL A 143 6.28 20.73 39.40
CA VAL A 143 5.94 21.34 38.11
C VAL A 143 5.12 20.32 37.31
N VAL A 144 3.92 20.71 36.90
CA VAL A 144 3.06 19.93 36.01
C VAL A 144 2.88 20.67 34.70
N THR A 145 2.83 19.91 33.60
CA THR A 145 2.44 20.44 32.30
C THR A 145 0.93 20.35 32.17
N ARG A 146 0.29 21.49 31.89
CA ARG A 146 -1.12 21.58 31.51
C ARG A 146 -1.22 22.01 30.05
N THR A 147 -2.32 21.65 29.40
CA THR A 147 -2.59 22.03 28.01
C THR A 147 -3.86 22.87 27.99
N GLU A 148 -3.76 24.10 27.49
CA GLU A 148 -4.92 24.95 27.20
C GLU A 148 -5.38 24.67 25.76
N HIS A 149 -6.68 24.45 25.57
CA HIS A 149 -7.25 24.24 24.25
C HIS A 149 -8.01 25.46 23.75
N ARG A 150 -7.74 25.86 22.51
CA ARG A 150 -8.39 27.00 21.84
C ARG A 150 -8.87 26.60 20.45
N HIS A 151 -10.02 27.15 20.07
CA HIS A 151 -10.55 26.96 18.73
C HIS A 151 -9.74 27.79 17.71
N LEU A 152 -9.41 27.16 16.58
CA LEU A 152 -8.80 27.82 15.44
C LEU A 152 -9.61 27.53 14.20
N GLU A 153 -9.99 28.59 13.48
CA GLU A 153 -10.57 28.51 12.15
C GLU A 153 -9.79 29.40 11.19
N GLY A 154 -9.76 29.04 9.91
CA GLY A 154 -9.04 29.82 8.93
C GLY A 154 -9.26 29.38 7.49
N GLN A 155 -8.65 30.16 6.60
CA GLN A 155 -8.59 29.88 5.17
C GLN A 155 -7.15 29.88 4.71
N ARG A 156 -6.80 28.96 3.82
CA ARG A 156 -5.46 28.83 3.26
C ARG A 156 -5.56 28.62 1.76
N ALA A 157 -4.89 29.49 1.01
CA ALA A 157 -4.62 29.27 -0.41
C ALA A 157 -3.23 28.65 -0.55
N THR A 158 -3.10 27.57 -1.32
CA THR A 158 -1.82 26.91 -1.57
C THR A 158 -1.72 26.44 -3.01
N TYR A 159 -0.52 26.46 -3.57
CA TYR A 159 -0.23 25.76 -4.81
C TYR A 159 0.01 24.28 -4.49
N VAL A 160 -0.69 23.41 -5.21
CA VAL A 160 -0.43 21.97 -5.24
C VAL A 160 0.45 21.72 -6.43
N MET A 161 1.68 21.29 -6.17
CA MET A 161 2.66 20.94 -7.20
C MET A 161 3.19 19.54 -6.93
N ASP A 162 3.86 18.99 -7.94
CA ASP A 162 4.61 17.74 -7.85
C ASP A 162 3.75 16.51 -7.50
N VAL A 163 2.47 16.51 -7.89
CA VAL A 163 1.61 15.32 -7.80
C VAL A 163 1.77 14.52 -9.09
N LEU A 164 2.43 13.37 -8.98
CA LEU A 164 2.74 12.52 -10.12
C LEU A 164 1.84 11.28 -10.11
N VAL A 165 1.02 11.11 -11.13
CA VAL A 165 0.17 9.91 -11.26
C VAL A 165 0.54 9.11 -12.49
N VAL A 166 0.52 7.79 -12.39
CA VAL A 166 0.86 6.92 -13.51
C VAL A 166 -0.24 6.97 -14.58
N ALA A 167 0.14 6.91 -15.86
CA ALA A 167 -0.78 6.81 -17.00
C ALA A 167 -0.73 5.43 -17.66
N SER A 168 -0.17 4.43 -16.96
CA SER A 168 0.01 3.05 -17.41
C SER A 168 -0.88 2.09 -16.61
N ARG A 169 -1.37 1.04 -17.26
CA ARG A 169 -1.99 -0.13 -16.59
C ARG A 169 -0.96 -1.18 -16.20
N ALA A 170 0.23 -1.16 -16.80
CA ALA A 170 1.30 -2.11 -16.50
C ALA A 170 1.94 -1.80 -15.14
N VAL A 171 2.13 -0.51 -14.83
CA VAL A 171 2.62 -0.02 -13.54
C VAL A 171 1.44 0.57 -12.77
N GLN A 172 1.22 0.12 -11.54
CA GLN A 172 0.16 0.66 -10.68
C GLN A 172 0.60 1.98 -10.04
N ASN A 173 -0.34 2.86 -9.71
CA ASN A 173 -0.02 4.17 -9.12
C ASN A 173 0.78 4.04 -7.81
N ALA A 174 0.35 3.15 -6.91
CA ALA A 174 1.06 2.86 -5.67
C ALA A 174 2.48 2.29 -5.88
N GLU A 175 2.76 1.67 -7.04
CA GLU A 175 4.13 1.25 -7.38
C GLU A 175 4.98 2.46 -7.79
N LEU A 176 4.41 3.45 -8.49
CA LEU A 176 5.09 4.70 -8.84
C LEU A 176 5.35 5.55 -7.60
N GLU A 177 4.33 5.74 -6.74
CA GLU A 177 4.46 6.45 -5.46
C GLU A 177 5.58 5.86 -4.58
N ALA A 178 5.73 4.53 -4.56
CA ALA A 178 6.78 3.88 -3.78
C ALA A 178 8.20 4.07 -4.36
N LEU A 179 8.32 4.61 -5.58
CA LEU A 179 9.58 4.93 -6.24
C LEU A 179 9.91 6.42 -6.16
N GLU A 180 8.98 7.25 -5.70
CA GLU A 180 9.20 8.67 -5.46
C GLU A 180 10.22 8.92 -4.33
N PRO A 181 10.91 10.08 -4.33
CA PRO A 181 10.74 11.22 -5.24
C PRO A 181 11.49 11.07 -6.58
N PHE A 182 10.96 11.73 -7.62
CA PHE A 182 11.68 12.01 -8.86
C PHE A 182 12.25 13.43 -8.81
N ASP A 183 13.42 13.67 -9.42
CA ASP A 183 14.00 15.01 -9.48
C ASP A 183 13.42 15.80 -10.67
N LEU A 184 12.25 16.40 -10.44
CA LEU A 184 11.52 17.18 -11.44
C LEU A 184 12.29 18.39 -11.98
N ARG A 185 13.31 18.87 -11.29
CA ARG A 185 14.17 19.98 -11.75
C ARG A 185 15.04 19.60 -12.96
N THR A 186 15.20 18.29 -13.18
CA THR A 186 15.99 17.75 -14.30
C THR A 186 15.14 17.43 -15.54
N MET A 187 13.85 17.76 -15.51
CA MET A 187 12.95 17.59 -16.66
C MET A 187 13.47 18.36 -17.88
N ARG A 188 13.36 17.72 -19.04
CA ARG A 188 13.67 18.31 -20.34
C ARG A 188 12.45 18.28 -21.23
N ARG A 189 12.35 19.22 -22.15
CA ARG A 189 11.30 19.19 -23.18
C ARG A 189 11.38 17.88 -23.95
N TYR A 190 10.23 17.24 -24.13
CA TYR A 190 10.13 16.00 -24.86
C TYR A 190 10.54 16.19 -26.33
N THR A 191 11.37 15.27 -26.81
CA THR A 191 11.59 15.04 -28.25
C THR A 191 11.60 13.53 -28.49
N PRO A 192 11.13 13.05 -29.67
CA PRO A 192 11.16 11.62 -29.99
C PRO A 192 12.54 10.98 -29.82
N ALA A 193 13.61 11.72 -30.15
CA ALA A 193 14.99 11.25 -30.04
C ALA A 193 15.38 10.79 -28.61
N VAL A 194 14.82 11.37 -27.55
CA VAL A 194 15.11 10.97 -26.15
C VAL A 194 14.65 9.54 -25.87
N LEU A 195 13.58 9.08 -26.52
CA LEU A 195 13.08 7.72 -26.36
C LEU A 195 13.82 6.70 -27.23
N SER A 196 14.66 7.15 -28.16
CA SER A 196 15.36 6.26 -29.08
C SER A 196 16.24 5.27 -28.31
N GLY A 197 16.12 3.99 -28.63
CA GLY A 197 16.84 2.91 -27.96
C GLY A 197 16.28 2.49 -26.59
N TRP A 198 15.28 3.21 -26.06
CA TRP A 198 14.58 2.84 -24.83
C TRP A 198 13.24 2.20 -25.15
N VAL A 199 12.69 1.42 -24.20
CA VAL A 199 11.29 1.02 -24.26
C VAL A 199 10.47 2.20 -23.73
N ALA A 200 9.48 2.67 -24.47
CA ALA A 200 8.54 3.68 -24.01
C ALA A 200 7.10 3.21 -24.24
N GLU A 201 6.28 3.34 -23.21
CA GLU A 201 4.86 3.01 -23.26
C GLU A 201 4.05 4.22 -23.74
N GLU A 202 2.90 3.97 -24.36
CA GLU A 202 1.84 4.97 -24.53
C GLU A 202 0.90 4.96 -23.31
N PRO A 203 0.23 6.08 -22.99
CA PRO A 203 -0.85 6.10 -22.01
C PRO A 203 -1.93 5.05 -22.31
N THR A 204 -2.20 4.20 -21.33
CA THR A 204 -3.23 3.14 -21.37
C THR A 204 -4.38 3.37 -20.40
N LEU A 205 -4.24 4.34 -19.49
CA LEU A 205 -5.33 4.91 -18.72
C LEU A 205 -5.92 6.11 -19.47
N THR A 206 -7.22 6.34 -19.27
CA THR A 206 -7.91 7.53 -19.80
C THR A 206 -7.50 8.76 -19.02
N GLN A 207 -7.62 9.93 -19.65
CA GLN A 207 -7.29 11.19 -18.98
C GLN A 207 -8.17 11.43 -17.75
N ALA A 208 -9.44 11.01 -17.80
CA ALA A 208 -10.39 11.12 -16.69
C ALA A 208 -10.00 10.22 -15.50
N GLU A 209 -9.54 8.98 -15.75
CA GLU A 209 -9.00 8.11 -14.69
C GLU A 209 -7.79 8.77 -14.01
N CYS A 210 -6.85 9.32 -14.78
CA CYS A 210 -5.67 10.00 -14.24
C CYS A 210 -6.02 11.28 -13.47
N TYR A 211 -6.95 12.10 -13.94
CA TYR A 211 -7.44 13.28 -13.19
C TYR A 211 -8.04 12.90 -11.83
N ALA A 212 -8.84 11.84 -11.79
CA ALA A 212 -9.45 11.38 -10.55
C ALA A 212 -8.41 10.84 -9.55
N LEU A 213 -7.36 10.15 -10.05
CA LEU A 213 -6.22 9.74 -9.22
C LEU A 213 -5.48 10.97 -8.66
N ALA A 214 -5.13 11.92 -9.52
CA ALA A 214 -4.34 13.09 -9.14
C ALA A 214 -5.07 13.99 -8.13
N ARG A 215 -6.38 14.24 -8.32
CA ARG A 215 -7.18 15.00 -7.36
C ARG A 215 -7.21 14.34 -5.98
N ARG A 216 -7.34 13.01 -5.92
CA ARG A 216 -7.34 12.30 -4.63
C ARG A 216 -6.00 12.49 -3.91
N GLU A 217 -4.89 12.28 -4.60
CA GLU A 217 -3.54 12.46 -4.03
C GLU A 217 -3.25 13.90 -3.64
N ALA A 218 -3.69 14.86 -4.45
CA ALA A 218 -3.62 16.28 -4.14
C ALA A 218 -4.35 16.61 -2.84
N LEU A 219 -5.59 16.13 -2.67
CA LEU A 219 -6.38 16.34 -1.45
C LEU A 219 -5.75 15.66 -0.23
N GLU A 220 -5.22 14.45 -0.38
CA GLU A 220 -4.49 13.77 0.70
C GLU A 220 -3.21 14.53 1.10
N LYS A 221 -2.47 15.05 0.11
CA LYS A 221 -1.29 15.90 0.34
C LYS A 221 -1.66 17.16 1.09
N ILE A 222 -2.72 17.86 0.68
CA ILE A 222 -3.24 19.05 1.38
C ILE A 222 -3.61 18.72 2.82
N GLY A 223 -4.29 17.60 3.06
CA GLY A 223 -4.63 17.14 4.40
C GLY A 223 -3.39 16.94 5.28
N ARG A 224 -2.34 16.30 4.77
CA ARG A 224 -1.05 16.13 5.47
C ARG A 224 -0.36 17.48 5.72
N ASP A 225 -0.33 18.35 4.71
CA ASP A 225 0.28 19.67 4.81
C ASP A 225 -0.46 20.58 5.81
N LEU A 226 -1.78 20.41 5.97
CA LEU A 226 -2.56 21.11 6.98
C LEU A 226 -2.27 20.59 8.39
N GLN A 227 -2.12 19.27 8.57
CA GLN A 227 -1.75 18.70 9.86
C GLN A 227 -0.40 19.26 10.34
N GLY A 228 0.60 19.32 9.47
CA GLY A 228 1.90 19.93 9.78
C GLY A 228 1.89 21.45 9.92
N PHE A 229 0.86 22.12 9.42
CA PHE A 229 0.70 23.57 9.52
C PHE A 229 0.02 24.03 10.82
N MET A 230 -0.72 23.16 11.51
CA MET A 230 -1.44 23.54 12.73
C MET A 230 -0.47 24.11 13.78
N PRO A 231 -0.75 25.29 14.36
CA PRO A 231 0.08 25.88 15.39
C PRO A 231 -0.10 25.14 16.74
N GLY A 232 0.68 25.54 17.75
CA GLY A 232 0.64 24.97 19.10
C GLY A 232 1.45 23.68 19.26
N ASP A 233 1.39 23.08 20.45
CA ASP A 233 2.09 21.84 20.79
C ASP A 233 1.32 20.58 20.37
N SER A 234 0.01 20.70 20.20
CA SER A 234 -0.86 19.63 19.74
C SER A 234 -2.10 20.18 19.06
N HIS A 235 -2.77 19.35 18.26
CA HIS A 235 -4.07 19.68 17.70
C HIS A 235 -4.98 18.45 17.67
N HIS A 236 -6.30 18.66 17.72
CA HIS A 236 -7.28 17.60 17.53
C HIS A 236 -8.53 18.11 16.80
N GLY A 237 -9.31 17.17 16.26
CA GLY A 237 -10.55 17.49 15.56
C GLY A 237 -10.36 18.34 14.29
N LEU A 238 -9.21 18.22 13.60
CA LEU A 238 -8.96 18.94 12.36
C LEU A 238 -9.97 18.51 11.29
N THR A 239 -10.79 19.45 10.85
CA THR A 239 -11.67 19.31 9.69
C THR A 239 -11.26 20.32 8.63
N HIS A 240 -11.44 19.96 7.36
CA HIS A 240 -11.15 20.85 6.26
C HIS A 240 -12.00 20.53 5.05
N GLU A 241 -12.30 21.57 4.28
CA GLU A 241 -12.95 21.50 2.98
C GLU A 241 -12.06 22.22 1.98
N THR A 242 -11.75 21.56 0.87
CA THR A 242 -10.84 22.09 -0.14
C THR A 242 -11.51 22.13 -1.50
N ARG A 243 -11.40 23.29 -2.14
CA ARG A 243 -11.72 23.49 -3.55
C ARG A 243 -10.43 23.57 -4.36
N LEU A 244 -10.38 22.83 -5.46
CA LEU A 244 -9.28 22.89 -6.43
C LEU A 244 -9.73 23.74 -7.63
N ASP A 245 -8.89 24.69 -8.02
CA ASP A 245 -9.08 25.57 -9.17
C ASP A 245 -7.79 25.59 -10.01
N GLN A 246 -7.86 26.06 -11.26
CA GLN A 246 -6.72 26.15 -12.19
C GLN A 246 -5.92 24.84 -12.31
N GLU A 247 -6.63 23.74 -12.48
CA GLU A 247 -6.03 22.41 -12.58
C GLU A 247 -5.35 22.20 -13.94
N THR A 248 -4.15 21.64 -13.89
CA THR A 248 -3.38 21.26 -15.08
C THR A 248 -2.93 19.81 -14.96
N LEU A 249 -2.86 19.13 -16.09
CA LEU A 249 -2.44 17.73 -16.18
C LEU A 249 -1.53 17.58 -17.39
N GLU A 250 -0.22 17.50 -17.14
CA GLU A 250 0.79 17.46 -18.18
C GLU A 250 1.37 16.05 -18.34
N LEU A 251 1.32 15.50 -19.55
CA LEU A 251 1.92 14.20 -19.81
C LEU A 251 3.44 14.31 -19.84
N ILE A 252 4.09 13.52 -18.99
CA ILE A 252 5.54 13.40 -18.91
C ILE A 252 5.97 11.93 -18.96
N TYR A 253 7.24 11.70 -19.26
CA TYR A 253 7.86 10.37 -19.15
C TYR A 253 8.81 10.30 -17.96
N VAL A 254 8.63 9.26 -17.13
CA VAL A 254 9.53 8.96 -16.01
C VAL A 254 10.38 7.72 -16.30
N PRO A 255 11.68 7.73 -15.93
CA PRO A 255 12.59 6.62 -16.20
C PRO A 255 12.48 5.55 -15.12
N LEU A 256 12.08 4.34 -15.49
CA LEU A 256 12.04 3.18 -14.60
C LEU A 256 12.93 2.06 -15.12
N TRP A 257 13.71 1.44 -14.25
CA TRP A 257 14.28 0.12 -14.54
C TRP A 257 13.29 -0.96 -14.12
N VAL A 258 12.92 -1.82 -15.05
CA VAL A 258 12.02 -2.96 -14.82
C VAL A 258 12.83 -4.24 -14.91
N LEU A 259 12.83 -5.00 -13.81
CA LEU A 259 13.55 -6.25 -13.69
C LEU A 259 12.59 -7.41 -13.48
N ALA A 260 12.86 -8.53 -14.15
CA ALA A 260 12.20 -9.81 -13.94
C ALA A 260 13.14 -10.74 -13.16
N ILE A 261 12.77 -11.08 -11.93
CA ILE A 261 13.58 -11.91 -11.04
C ILE A 261 12.99 -13.31 -10.93
N ARG A 262 13.77 -14.31 -11.36
CA ARG A 262 13.41 -15.72 -11.23
C ARG A 262 14.06 -16.30 -9.98
N HIS A 263 13.24 -16.77 -9.07
CA HIS A 263 13.67 -17.43 -7.83
C HIS A 263 13.37 -18.94 -7.83
N ASP A 264 12.47 -19.40 -8.69
CA ASP A 264 12.06 -20.79 -8.82
C ASP A 264 11.82 -21.08 -10.32
N PRO A 265 12.46 -22.09 -10.92
CA PRO A 265 12.25 -22.45 -12.32
C PRO A 265 10.79 -22.77 -12.66
N ARG A 266 9.99 -23.22 -11.69
CA ARG A 266 8.59 -23.65 -11.88
C ARG A 266 7.58 -22.51 -11.72
N LYS A 267 8.01 -21.33 -11.28
CA LYS A 267 7.12 -20.18 -11.02
C LYS A 267 7.43 -19.03 -11.97
N PRO A 268 6.44 -18.16 -12.25
CA PRO A 268 6.71 -16.94 -13.00
C PRO A 268 7.70 -16.05 -12.24
N PRO A 269 8.56 -15.30 -12.97
CA PRO A 269 9.42 -14.30 -12.35
C PRO A 269 8.56 -13.22 -11.71
N PHE A 270 9.02 -12.67 -10.58
CA PHE A 270 8.37 -11.50 -9.99
C PHE A 270 9.07 -10.24 -10.46
N ARG A 271 8.31 -9.16 -10.55
CA ARG A 271 8.80 -7.86 -11.02
C ARG A 271 9.41 -7.06 -9.87
N VAL A 272 10.52 -6.38 -10.18
CA VAL A 272 11.11 -5.32 -9.36
C VAL A 272 11.22 -4.07 -10.24
N LEU A 273 10.86 -2.92 -9.67
CA LEU A 273 10.96 -1.61 -10.29
C LEU A 273 12.02 -0.81 -9.55
N ILE A 274 12.77 0.01 -10.29
CA ILE A 274 13.72 0.97 -9.72
C ILE A 274 13.50 2.32 -10.38
N ASN A 275 13.49 3.38 -9.57
CA ASN A 275 13.58 4.76 -10.05
C ASN A 275 14.92 4.96 -10.80
N GLY A 276 14.85 5.31 -12.08
CA GLY A 276 16.02 5.50 -12.95
C GLY A 276 16.88 6.71 -12.63
N GLN A 277 16.48 7.56 -11.69
CA GLN A 277 17.26 8.69 -11.19
C GLN A 277 17.88 8.40 -9.82
N THR A 278 17.06 7.99 -8.86
CA THR A 278 17.46 7.90 -7.44
C THR A 278 17.93 6.50 -7.03
N GLY A 279 17.54 5.46 -7.77
CA GLY A 279 17.77 4.08 -7.36
C GLY A 279 16.80 3.56 -6.30
N ALA A 280 15.74 4.29 -5.97
CA ALA A 280 14.68 3.79 -5.09
C ALA A 280 14.08 2.49 -5.67
N ILE A 281 13.92 1.45 -4.85
CA ILE A 281 13.54 0.11 -5.31
C ILE A 281 12.19 -0.28 -4.73
N HIS A 282 11.25 -0.66 -5.60
CA HIS A 282 9.98 -1.26 -5.22
C HIS A 282 9.83 -2.67 -5.82
N GLY A 283 9.37 -3.61 -5.02
CA GLY A 283 9.08 -4.96 -5.50
C GLY A 283 8.49 -5.86 -4.43
N LYS A 284 7.57 -6.74 -4.82
CA LYS A 284 6.89 -7.67 -3.91
C LYS A 284 7.55 -9.06 -4.01
N ALA A 285 8.60 -9.26 -3.21
CA ALA A 285 9.25 -10.55 -3.11
C ALA A 285 8.29 -11.60 -2.50
N PRO A 286 8.27 -12.84 -3.03
CA PRO A 286 7.35 -13.87 -2.55
C PRO A 286 7.69 -14.31 -1.11
N LEU A 287 6.66 -14.30 -0.26
CA LEU A 287 6.79 -14.71 1.14
C LEU A 287 6.80 -16.24 1.29
N SER A 288 7.45 -16.70 2.36
CA SER A 288 7.45 -18.11 2.76
C SER A 288 6.40 -18.35 3.84
N TRP A 289 5.26 -18.90 3.43
CA TRP A 289 4.17 -19.26 4.34
C TRP A 289 4.61 -20.21 5.45
N VAL A 290 5.56 -21.11 5.17
CA VAL A 290 6.13 -22.02 6.19
C VAL A 290 6.86 -21.24 7.28
N LYS A 291 7.65 -20.22 6.91
CA LYS A 291 8.37 -19.39 7.89
C LYS A 291 7.43 -18.51 8.70
N ILE A 292 6.39 -17.98 8.05
CA ILE A 292 5.35 -17.21 8.73
C ILE A 292 4.59 -18.10 9.71
N ALA A 293 4.15 -19.29 9.28
CA ALA A 293 3.45 -20.24 10.13
C ALA A 293 4.30 -20.67 11.34
N LEU A 294 5.60 -20.93 11.14
CA LEU A 294 6.52 -21.26 12.23
C LEU A 294 6.68 -20.10 13.22
N ALA A 295 6.78 -18.86 12.73
CA ALA A 295 6.88 -17.69 13.60
C ALA A 295 5.59 -17.42 14.38
N VAL A 296 4.43 -17.59 13.74
CA VAL A 296 3.13 -17.49 14.41
C VAL A 296 2.98 -18.59 15.46
N LEU A 297 3.35 -19.83 15.14
CA LEU A 297 3.34 -20.93 16.10
C LEU A 297 4.25 -20.66 17.31
N LEU A 298 5.45 -20.15 17.07
CA LEU A 298 6.38 -19.77 18.13
C LEU A 298 5.82 -18.65 19.00
N ALA A 299 5.20 -17.63 18.40
CA ALA A 299 4.56 -16.55 19.14
C ALA A 299 3.40 -17.07 20.02
N ILE A 300 2.56 -17.95 19.49
CA ILE A 300 1.49 -18.60 20.26
C ILE A 300 2.07 -19.40 21.42
N LEU A 301 3.13 -20.19 21.17
CA LEU A 301 3.76 -21.00 22.21
C LEU A 301 4.36 -20.14 23.32
N LEU A 302 5.02 -19.04 22.98
CA LEU A 302 5.58 -18.09 23.96
C LEU A 302 4.50 -17.39 24.78
N LEU A 303 3.36 -17.04 24.17
CA LEU A 303 2.22 -16.44 24.86
C LEU A 303 1.48 -17.45 25.74
N ALA A 304 1.39 -18.72 25.32
CA ALA A 304 0.71 -19.78 26.06
C ALA A 304 1.58 -20.39 27.18
N ALA A 305 2.90 -20.37 27.04
CA ALA A 305 3.86 -20.92 28.01
C ALA A 305 3.62 -20.47 29.47
N PRO A 306 3.41 -19.16 29.79
CA PRO A 306 3.16 -18.74 31.17
C PRO A 306 1.83 -19.30 31.73
N PHE A 307 0.78 -19.41 30.91
CA PHE A 307 -0.50 -19.98 31.34
C PHE A 307 -0.42 -21.48 31.57
N VAL A 308 0.31 -22.20 30.70
CA VAL A 308 0.53 -23.64 30.85
C VAL A 308 1.43 -23.94 32.06
N LEU A 309 2.48 -23.13 32.29
CA LEU A 309 3.35 -23.26 33.46
C LEU A 309 2.62 -22.92 34.77
N ALA A 310 1.70 -21.95 34.75
CA ALA A 310 0.82 -21.66 35.90
C ALA A 310 -0.13 -22.84 36.17
N ALA A 311 -0.82 -23.35 35.15
CA ALA A 311 -1.72 -24.50 35.27
C ALA A 311 -1.00 -25.80 35.65
N ALA A 312 0.29 -25.94 35.32
CA ALA A 312 1.11 -27.08 35.72
C ALA A 312 1.64 -26.95 37.16
N ARG A 313 1.88 -25.73 37.67
CA ARG A 313 2.23 -25.50 39.09
C ARG A 313 1.07 -25.77 40.05
N ASP A 314 -0.16 -25.54 39.62
CA ASP A 314 -1.36 -25.87 40.41
C ASP A 314 -1.67 -27.39 40.41
N ARG A 315 -0.94 -28.20 39.63
CA ARG A 315 -1.11 -29.65 39.56
C ARG A 315 0.08 -30.38 40.21
N ASP A 316 0.18 -30.31 41.53
CA ASP A 316 0.90 -31.32 42.34
C ASP A 316 0.28 -31.39 43.76
N PRO A 317 0.37 -32.52 44.50
CA PRO A 317 -0.67 -33.53 44.54
C PRO A 317 -1.32 -33.63 45.93
N ALA A 318 -2.55 -33.11 46.08
CA ALA A 318 -3.36 -33.28 47.30
C ALA A 318 -4.34 -34.48 47.22
N GLU A 319 -4.21 -35.35 46.21
CA GLU A 319 -5.12 -36.48 45.99
C GLU A 319 -4.50 -37.82 46.45
N ARG A 320 -3.98 -37.86 47.69
CA ARG A 320 -3.63 -39.11 48.40
C ARG A 320 -3.84 -39.00 49.91
N ARG A 321 -5.01 -38.57 50.37
CA ARG A 321 -5.50 -38.91 51.71
C ARG A 321 -6.98 -39.22 51.65
N GLY A 322 -7.28 -40.51 51.61
CA GLY A 322 -8.64 -41.01 51.72
C GLY A 322 -9.28 -40.55 53.02
N VAL A 323 -10.50 -40.05 52.91
CA VAL A 323 -11.38 -39.84 54.05
C VAL A 323 -12.64 -40.66 53.78
N ALA A 324 -12.90 -41.57 54.71
CA ALA A 324 -13.94 -42.56 54.70
C ALA A 324 -15.36 -41.94 54.68
N ARG A 325 -16.27 -42.64 54.00
CA ARG A 325 -17.70 -42.31 53.88
C ARG A 325 -18.47 -42.88 55.08
N PRO A 326 -19.23 -42.07 55.86
CA PRO A 326 -20.21 -42.61 56.80
C PRO A 326 -21.58 -42.86 56.13
N PRO A 327 -22.42 -43.73 56.71
CA PRO A 327 -23.55 -44.38 56.03
C PRO A 327 -24.84 -43.53 55.99
N ALA A 328 -25.69 -43.84 55.00
CA ALA A 328 -26.97 -43.19 54.74
C ALA A 328 -28.12 -43.73 55.61
N PRO A 329 -29.11 -42.90 56.01
CA PRO A 329 -30.37 -43.37 56.56
C PRO A 329 -31.51 -43.46 55.52
N ALA A 330 -32.48 -44.31 55.88
CA ALA A 330 -33.53 -45.00 55.11
C ALA A 330 -34.61 -44.15 54.40
N ALA A 331 -35.26 -44.83 53.44
CA ALA A 331 -36.37 -44.39 52.59
C ALA A 331 -37.77 -44.64 53.20
N ALA A 332 -38.78 -43.90 52.73
CA ALA A 332 -40.22 -44.24 52.77
C ALA A 332 -41.01 -43.37 51.74
N PRO A 333 -42.23 -43.72 51.29
CA PRO A 333 -42.49 -44.07 49.88
C PRO A 333 -43.57 -43.22 49.17
N ALA A 334 -43.67 -43.43 47.84
CA ALA A 334 -44.72 -42.89 46.96
C ALA A 334 -45.93 -43.83 46.83
N PRO A 335 -47.10 -43.32 46.39
CA PRO A 335 -48.01 -44.15 45.59
C PRO A 335 -48.59 -43.47 44.32
N ALA A 336 -48.41 -44.20 43.20
CA ALA A 336 -49.28 -44.52 42.06
C ALA A 336 -50.59 -43.75 41.73
N GLU A 337 -50.57 -43.13 40.54
CA GLU A 337 -51.33 -43.43 39.30
C GLU A 337 -52.80 -43.96 39.30
N ARG A 338 -53.66 -43.30 38.50
CA ARG A 338 -54.84 -43.78 37.71
C ARG A 338 -55.48 -42.54 37.02
N ALA A 339 -56.12 -42.52 35.85
CA ALA A 339 -56.33 -43.40 34.70
C ALA A 339 -56.97 -42.55 33.56
N ARG A 340 -56.77 -42.92 32.28
CA ARG A 340 -57.47 -42.44 31.04
C ARG A 340 -58.87 -43.10 30.90
N PRO A 341 -59.86 -42.65 30.09
CA PRO A 341 -59.87 -42.61 28.58
C PRO A 341 -60.74 -41.46 27.98
N GLY A 342 -60.96 -41.21 26.68
CA GLY A 342 -60.61 -41.78 25.38
C GLY A 342 -61.32 -41.01 24.22
N GLY A 343 -61.06 -41.42 22.96
CA GLY A 343 -61.80 -41.04 21.73
C GLY A 343 -61.45 -39.66 21.15
N SER A 344 -61.37 -39.39 19.85
CA SER A 344 -61.56 -40.17 18.62
C SER A 344 -60.93 -39.35 17.45
N ARG A 345 -60.46 -40.05 16.41
CA ARG A 345 -60.07 -39.52 15.08
C ARG A 345 -61.33 -39.43 14.19
N PRO A 346 -61.39 -38.60 13.11
CA PRO A 346 -60.62 -38.89 11.88
C PRO A 346 -60.15 -37.70 11.01
N THR A 347 -59.20 -38.00 10.13
CA THR A 347 -58.71 -37.28 8.93
C THR A 347 -59.64 -37.52 7.71
N PRO A 348 -59.34 -37.14 6.44
CA PRO A 348 -58.58 -36.01 5.85
C PRO A 348 -59.33 -35.34 4.66
N THR A 349 -58.82 -34.24 4.10
CA THR A 349 -58.95 -33.78 2.68
C THR A 349 -58.12 -32.48 2.59
N GLY A 350 -57.18 -32.23 1.68
CA GLY A 350 -57.12 -32.53 0.24
C GLY A 350 -57.33 -31.21 -0.51
N GLY A 351 -56.34 -30.71 -1.25
CA GLY A 351 -56.55 -29.57 -2.15
C GLY A 351 -55.31 -28.74 -2.48
N ALA A 352 -54.86 -28.84 -3.72
CA ALA A 352 -53.77 -28.10 -4.32
C ALA A 352 -54.17 -26.69 -4.77
N ARG A 353 -53.19 -25.78 -4.85
CA ARG A 353 -52.79 -25.06 -6.07
C ARG A 353 -51.49 -24.30 -5.87
#